data_AF-A0A8A2VG94-F1
#
_entry.id   AF-A0A8A2VG94-F1
#
_cell.length_a   1.000
_cell.length_b   1.000
_cell.length_c   1.000
_cell.angle_alpha   90.00
_cell.angle_beta   90.00
_cell.angle_gamma   90.00
#
_symmetry.space_group_name_H-M   'P 1'
#
loop_
_entity.id
_entity.type
_entity.pdbx_description
1 polymer ?
#
loop_
_entity_poly.entity_id
_entity_poly.type
_entity_poly.pdbx_seq_one_letter_code
_entity_poly.pdbx_strand_id
1 'polypeptide(L)'
;MKRTADKVSRTAKKIDRSAQDHRKKTLKAKFYQGQISASEFESEFSGQNAGIKVILEDVNGVGESTSQAIAQEYENLADLEGTDRERLESVRGVGPSTADAVLDLIR
;
A
#
# COMPACT_ATOMS: atom_id res chain seq x y z
N MET A 1 32.54 26.38 10.55
CA MET A 1 31.13 26.54 10.96
C MET A 1 30.17 25.69 10.09
N LYS A 2 30.26 24.35 10.09
CA LYS A 2 29.46 23.48 9.19
C LYS A 2 28.41 22.58 9.91
N ARG A 3 28.19 22.73 11.22
CA ARG A 3 27.40 21.77 12.03
C ARG A 3 25.89 22.08 12.14
N THR A 4 25.45 23.28 11.76
CA THR A 4 24.04 23.70 11.92
C THR A 4 23.12 23.27 10.77
N ALA A 5 23.60 23.27 9.53
CA ALA A 5 22.79 22.90 8.36
C ALA A 5 22.34 21.43 8.39
N ASP A 6 23.24 20.52 8.78
CA ASP A 6 22.99 19.08 8.76
C ASP A 6 21.90 18.64 9.77
N LYS A 7 21.79 19.35 10.91
CA LYS A 7 20.81 19.04 11.96
C LYS A 7 19.39 19.48 11.57
N VAL A 8 19.27 20.60 10.85
CA VAL A 8 17.97 21.13 10.39
C VAL A 8 17.39 20.24 9.29
N SER A 9 18.19 19.80 8.32
CA SER A 9 17.74 18.91 7.24
C SER A 9 17.28 17.53 7.75
N ARG A 10 17.97 16.96 8.75
CA ARG A 10 17.53 15.69 9.37
C ARG A 10 16.22 15.83 10.14
N THR A 11 15.98 16.99 10.75
CA THR A 11 14.77 17.23 11.55
C THR A 11 13.56 17.44 10.65
N ALA A 12 13.70 18.25 9.59
CA ALA A 12 12.64 18.46 8.60
C ALA A 12 12.23 17.15 7.92
N LYS A 13 13.19 16.30 7.52
CA LYS A 13 12.93 14.99 6.90
C LYS A 13 12.20 14.01 7.81
N LYS A 14 12.42 14.07 9.13
CA LYS A 14 11.71 13.23 10.11
C LYS A 14 10.25 13.67 10.30
N ILE A 15 10.02 14.98 10.36
CA ILE A 15 8.67 15.54 10.50
C ILE A 15 7.82 15.19 9.28
N ASP A 16 8.37 15.35 8.08
CA ASP A 16 7.68 15.03 6.82
C ASP A 16 7.25 13.55 6.73
N ARG A 17 8.16 12.62 7.05
CA ARG A 17 7.81 11.18 7.11
C ARG A 17 6.72 10.88 8.12
N SER A 18 6.81 11.45 9.33
CA SER A 18 5.80 11.20 10.37
C SER A 18 4.41 11.68 9.98
N ALA A 19 4.30 12.77 9.22
CA ALA A 19 3.04 13.26 8.70
C ALA A 19 2.48 12.34 7.59
N GLN A 20 3.34 11.88 6.67
CA GLN A 20 2.97 10.94 5.62
C GLN A 20 2.50 9.59 6.20
N ASP A 21 3.22 9.05 7.18
CA ASP A 21 2.87 7.80 7.86
C ASP A 21 1.52 7.92 8.58
N HIS A 22 1.27 9.06 9.24
CA HIS A 22 -0.01 9.30 9.92
C HIS A 22 -1.17 9.43 8.93
N ARG A 23 -0.97 10.14 7.81
CA ARG A 23 -1.98 10.25 6.74
C ARG A 23 -2.30 8.87 6.17
N LYS A 24 -1.28 8.10 5.80
CA LYS A 24 -1.43 6.73 5.29
C LYS A 24 -2.22 5.85 6.25
N LYS A 25 -1.88 5.89 7.54
CA LYS A 25 -2.61 5.14 8.58
C LYS A 25 -4.07 5.56 8.68
N THR A 26 -4.35 6.86 8.59
CA THR A 26 -5.73 7.38 8.61
C THR A 26 -6.53 6.92 7.41
N LEU A 27 -5.94 6.98 6.20
CA LEU A 27 -6.58 6.52 4.98
C LEU A 27 -6.90 5.02 5.04
N LYS A 28 -5.95 4.19 5.50
CA LYS A 28 -6.17 2.75 5.69
C LYS A 28 -7.35 2.48 6.61
N ALA A 29 -7.41 3.18 7.75
CA ALA A 29 -8.51 3.03 8.69
C ALA A 29 -9.87 3.39 8.07
N LYS A 30 -9.94 4.47 7.29
CA LYS A 30 -11.17 4.87 6.59
C LYS A 30 -11.59 3.82 5.56
N PHE A 31 -10.63 3.29 4.79
CA PHE A 31 -10.87 2.24 3.80
C PHE A 31 -11.41 0.96 4.45
N TYR A 32 -10.73 0.43 5.48
CA TYR A 32 -11.20 -0.77 6.21
C TYR A 32 -12.54 -0.57 6.94
N GLN A 33 -12.92 0.67 7.26
CA GLN A 33 -14.22 1.01 7.82
C GLN A 33 -15.32 1.22 6.75
N GLY A 34 -14.98 1.09 5.47
CA GLY A 34 -15.90 1.35 4.35
C GLY A 34 -16.31 2.83 4.23
N GLN A 35 -15.55 3.75 4.83
CA GLN A 35 -15.83 5.19 4.79
C GLN A 35 -15.37 5.85 3.47
N ILE A 36 -14.45 5.19 2.78
CA ILE A 36 -13.98 5.56 1.44
C ILE A 36 -13.89 4.29 0.60
N SER A 37 -14.19 4.41 -0.69
CA SER A 37 -14.05 3.33 -1.67
C SER A 37 -12.59 3.04 -2.03
N ALA A 38 -12.34 1.89 -2.66
CA ALA A 38 -11.01 1.56 -3.21
C ALA A 38 -10.50 2.61 -4.21
N SER A 39 -11.38 3.16 -5.06
CA SER A 39 -11.03 4.22 -6.00
C SER A 39 -10.66 5.54 -5.30
N GLU A 40 -11.43 5.93 -4.27
CA GLU A 40 -11.10 7.11 -3.45
C GLU A 40 -9.78 6.92 -2.71
N PHE A 41 -9.57 5.73 -2.13
CA PHE A 41 -8.31 5.39 -1.47
C PHE A 41 -7.13 5.44 -2.44
N GLU A 42 -7.24 4.86 -3.63
CA GLU A 42 -6.18 4.87 -4.65
C GLU A 42 -5.84 6.30 -5.09
N SER A 43 -6.86 7.16 -5.25
CA SER A 43 -6.69 8.56 -5.69
C SER A 43 -5.89 9.43 -4.71
N GLU A 44 -5.81 9.03 -3.44
CA GLU A 44 -5.05 9.74 -2.42
C GLU A 44 -3.53 9.56 -2.58
N PHE A 45 -3.10 8.56 -3.35
CA PHE A 45 -1.70 8.28 -3.61
C PHE A 45 -1.32 8.74 -5.02
N SER A 46 -0.22 9.49 -5.12
CA SER A 46 0.33 9.89 -6.41
C SER A 46 1.05 8.71 -7.06
N GLY A 47 0.45 8.14 -8.09
CA GLY A 47 1.06 7.07 -8.89
C GLY A 47 0.07 5.95 -9.20
N GLN A 48 0.26 5.32 -10.35
CA GLN A 48 -0.52 4.16 -10.73
C GLN A 48 -0.26 3.03 -9.72
N ASN A 49 -1.33 2.46 -9.16
CA ASN A 49 -1.30 1.27 -8.29
C ASN A 49 -0.53 1.51 -6.98
N ALA A 50 -0.37 2.76 -6.58
CA ALA A 50 0.32 3.14 -5.37
C ALA A 50 -0.50 2.75 -4.12
N GLY A 51 -1.83 2.84 -4.18
CA GLY A 51 -2.72 2.41 -3.11
C GLY A 51 -2.65 0.91 -2.86
N ILE A 52 -2.55 0.10 -3.93
CA ILE A 52 -2.32 -1.35 -3.84
C ILE A 52 -1.11 -1.65 -2.96
N LYS A 53 0.06 -1.07 -3.29
CA LYS A 53 1.29 -1.31 -2.52
C LYS A 53 1.12 -0.94 -1.04
N VAL A 54 0.44 0.17 -0.78
CA VAL A 54 0.19 0.68 0.56
C VAL A 54 -0.64 -0.30 1.39
N ILE A 55 -1.72 -0.85 0.85
CA ILE A 55 -2.58 -1.81 1.57
C ILE A 55 -1.82 -3.12 1.81
N LEU A 56 -1.12 -3.61 0.78
CA LEU A 56 -0.38 -4.87 0.85
C LEU A 56 0.77 -4.89 1.87
N GLU A 57 1.24 -3.74 2.35
CA GLU A 57 2.19 -3.67 3.47
C GLU A 57 1.65 -4.26 4.78
N ASP A 58 0.33 -4.35 4.94
CA ASP A 58 -0.28 -4.96 6.13
C ASP A 58 -0.43 -6.49 6.01
N VAL A 59 -0.20 -7.05 4.82
CA VAL A 59 -0.30 -8.50 4.59
C VAL A 59 0.98 -9.17 5.08
N ASN A 60 0.84 -10.05 6.07
CA ASN A 60 1.97 -10.81 6.59
C ASN A 60 2.53 -11.74 5.50
N GLY A 61 3.84 -11.67 5.26
CA GLY A 61 4.52 -12.44 4.23
C GLY A 61 4.54 -11.80 2.83
N VAL A 62 3.90 -10.64 2.64
CA VAL A 62 4.05 -9.84 1.41
C VAL A 62 5.22 -8.88 1.56
N GLY A 63 6.32 -9.18 0.87
CA GLY A 63 7.46 -8.28 0.76
C GLY A 63 7.27 -7.22 -0.34
N GLU A 64 8.17 -6.24 -0.39
CA GLU A 64 8.16 -5.16 -1.39
C GLU A 64 8.12 -5.69 -2.84
N SER A 65 8.87 -6.75 -3.15
CA SER A 65 8.87 -7.34 -4.49
C SER A 65 7.52 -7.96 -4.85
N THR A 66 6.87 -8.63 -3.91
CA THR A 66 5.56 -9.24 -4.13
C THR A 66 4.47 -8.18 -4.24
N SER A 67 4.47 -7.17 -3.36
CA SER A 67 3.49 -6.07 -3.47
C SER A 67 3.68 -5.27 -4.75
N GLN A 68 4.91 -5.11 -5.23
CA GLN A 68 5.18 -4.50 -6.52
C GLN A 68 4.69 -5.38 -7.69
N ALA A 69 4.90 -6.69 -7.65
CA ALA A 69 4.41 -7.60 -8.69
C ALA A 69 2.89 -7.57 -8.79
N ILE A 70 2.19 -7.62 -7.65
CA ILE A 70 0.73 -7.48 -7.60
C ILE A 70 0.34 -6.10 -8.14
N ALA A 71 0.94 -5.02 -7.65
CA ALA A 71 0.64 -3.67 -8.14
C ALA A 71 0.97 -3.46 -9.63
N GLN A 72 1.73 -4.34 -10.29
CA GLN A 72 1.94 -4.26 -11.74
C GLN A 72 0.88 -5.03 -12.54
N GLU A 73 0.26 -6.04 -11.93
CA GLU A 73 -0.77 -6.88 -12.57
C GLU A 73 -2.16 -6.22 -12.56
N TYR A 74 -2.42 -5.37 -11.57
CA TYR A 74 -3.73 -4.74 -11.37
C TYR A 74 -3.68 -3.24 -11.63
N GLU A 75 -4.73 -2.68 -12.24
CA GLU A 75 -4.77 -1.25 -12.65
C GLU A 75 -5.11 -0.27 -11.53
N ASN A 76 -5.66 -0.76 -10.42
CA ASN A 76 -6.01 0.00 -9.22
C ASN A 76 -6.52 -0.96 -8.15
N LEU A 77 -6.73 -0.45 -6.94
CA LEU A 77 -7.25 -1.24 -5.83
C LEU A 77 -8.65 -1.83 -6.11
N ALA A 78 -9.49 -1.19 -6.94
CA ALA A 78 -10.82 -1.72 -7.27
C ALA A 78 -10.74 -2.95 -8.22
N ASP A 79 -9.80 -2.99 -9.16
CA ASP A 79 -9.52 -4.19 -9.98
C ASP A 79 -8.98 -5.33 -9.10
N LEU A 80 -8.19 -5.00 -8.07
CA LEU A 80 -7.71 -5.97 -7.09
C LEU A 80 -8.85 -6.52 -6.20
N GLU A 81 -9.78 -5.69 -5.72
CA GLU A 81 -10.97 -6.14 -4.97
C GLU A 81 -11.86 -7.11 -5.77
N GLY A 82 -12.00 -6.85 -7.08
CA GLY A 82 -12.76 -7.70 -8.00
C GLY A 82 -12.03 -8.98 -8.43
N THR A 83 -10.83 -9.24 -7.90
CA THR A 83 -10.04 -10.40 -8.29
C THR A 83 -10.44 -11.69 -7.57
N ASP A 84 -9.94 -12.80 -8.10
CA ASP A 84 -10.06 -14.13 -7.51
C ASP A 84 -8.69 -14.73 -7.20
N ARG A 85 -8.72 -15.75 -6.35
CA ARG A 85 -7.52 -16.45 -5.85
C ARG A 85 -6.63 -16.96 -6.99
N GLU A 86 -7.20 -17.55 -8.02
CA GLU A 86 -6.45 -18.10 -9.15
C GLU A 86 -5.69 -17.01 -9.92
N ARG A 87 -6.29 -15.83 -10.10
CA ARG A 87 -5.63 -14.68 -10.75
C ARG A 87 -4.50 -14.15 -9.88
N LEU A 88 -4.69 -14.06 -8.56
CA LEU A 88 -3.63 -13.66 -7.63
C LEU A 88 -2.46 -14.65 -7.63
N GLU A 89 -2.72 -15.95 -7.57
CA GLU A 89 -1.69 -16.99 -7.61
C GLU A 89 -0.90 -17.02 -8.92
N SER A 90 -1.44 -16.45 -10.01
CA SER A 90 -0.69 -16.31 -11.27
C SER A 90 0.41 -15.25 -11.19
N VAL A 91 0.35 -14.35 -10.21
CA VAL A 91 1.37 -13.32 -9.99
C VAL A 91 2.62 -13.96 -9.40
N ARG A 92 3.78 -13.65 -10.01
CA ARG A 92 5.06 -14.20 -9.57
C ARG A 92 5.33 -13.86 -8.10
N GLY A 93 5.51 -14.91 -7.29
CA GLY A 93 5.83 -14.79 -5.87
C GLY A 93 4.59 -14.68 -4.97
N VAL A 94 3.39 -14.83 -5.52
CA VAL A 94 2.14 -14.99 -4.77
C VAL A 94 1.81 -16.47 -4.71
N GLY A 95 1.94 -17.05 -3.52
CA GLY A 95 1.50 -18.41 -3.27
C GLY A 95 0.06 -18.46 -2.74
N PRO A 96 -0.52 -19.66 -2.60
CA PRO A 96 -1.86 -19.89 -2.07
C PRO A 96 -2.15 -19.10 -0.77
N SER A 97 -1.27 -19.22 0.23
CA SER A 97 -1.44 -18.50 1.50
C SER A 97 -1.35 -16.98 1.37
N THR A 98 -0.57 -16.49 0.41
CA THR A 98 -0.45 -15.06 0.15
C THR A 98 -1.69 -14.55 -0.56
N ALA A 99 -2.21 -15.28 -1.56
CA ALA A 99 -3.45 -14.94 -2.22
C ALA A 99 -4.61 -14.89 -1.23
N ASP A 100 -4.73 -15.90 -0.35
CA ASP A 100 -5.76 -15.92 0.70
C ASP A 100 -5.64 -14.71 1.64
N ALA A 101 -4.43 -14.38 2.10
CA ALA A 101 -4.22 -13.23 2.99
C ALA A 101 -4.47 -11.87 2.31
N VAL A 102 -4.25 -11.76 0.99
CA VAL A 102 -4.59 -10.56 0.22
C VAL A 102 -6.10 -10.43 0.08
N LEU A 103 -6.79 -11.52 -0.25
CA LEU A 103 -8.25 -11.52 -0.39
C LEU A 103 -8.94 -11.23 0.94
N ASP A 104 -8.49 -11.81 2.05
CA ASP A 104 -9.02 -11.56 3.38
C ASP A 104 -8.84 -10.10 3.82
N LEU A 105 -7.83 -9.38 3.29
CA LEU A 105 -7.57 -7.98 3.63
C LEU A 105 -8.52 -7.01 2.92
N ILE A 106 -8.93 -7.35 1.69
CA ILE A 106 -9.66 -6.44 0.79
C ILE A 106 -11.15 -6.81 0.66
N ARG A 107 -11.63 -7.84 1.37
CA ARG A 107 -13.02 -8.33 1.33
C ARG A 107 -13.75 -8.18 2.66
#